data_AF-A0A7V5WNK5-F1
#
_entry.id   AF-A0A7V5WNK5-F1
#
_cell.length_a   1.000
_cell.length_b   1.000
_cell.length_c   1.000
_cell.angle_alpha   90.00
_cell.angle_beta   90.00
_cell.angle_gamma   90.00
#
_symmetry.space_group_name_H-M   'P 1'
#
loop_
_entity.id
_entity.type
_entity.pdbx_description
1 polymer ?
#
loop_
_entity_poly.entity_id
_entity_poly.type
_entity_poly.pdbx_seq_one_letter_code
_entity_poly.pdbx_strand_id
1 'polypeptide(L)' 'ELFEALEVMKDKGLRRYPIVDSNNELSGFFSLDDVLYLLGLEMSAVARIIEP' A
#
# COMPACT_ATOMS: atom_id res chain seq x y z
N GLU A 1 -8.76 -8.25 -1.71
CA GLU A 1 -8.30 -7.23 -0.72
C GLU A 1 -7.12 -6.36 -1.21
N LEU A 2 -5.86 -6.54 -0.79
CA LEU A 2 -4.76 -5.60 -1.14
C LEU A 2 -4.22 -5.74 -2.57
N PHE A 3 -3.81 -6.95 -2.97
CA PHE A 3 -3.24 -7.18 -4.31
C PHE A 3 -4.25 -6.87 -5.42
N GLU A 4 -5.51 -7.20 -5.17
CA GLU A 4 -6.62 -6.85 -6.05
C GLU A 4 -6.81 -5.33 -6.13
N ALA A 5 -6.76 -4.61 -5.00
CA ALA A 5 -6.76 -3.15 -5.01
C ALA A 5 -5.59 -2.59 -5.84
N LEU A 6 -4.39 -3.16 -5.71
CA LEU A 6 -3.22 -2.78 -6.51
C LEU A 6 -3.41 -3.08 -8.00
N GLU A 7 -4.03 -4.20 -8.36
CA GLU A 7 -4.37 -4.50 -9.76
C GLU A 7 -5.38 -3.51 -10.32
N VAL A 8 -6.46 -3.22 -9.59
CA VAL A 8 -7.45 -2.21 -9.99
C VAL A 8 -6.80 -0.84 -10.14
N MET A 9 -5.90 -0.47 -9.23
CA MET A 9 -5.16 0.79 -9.29
C MET A 9 -4.24 0.85 -10.50
N LYS A 10 -3.52 -0.24 -10.81
CA LYS A 10 -2.67 -0.36 -12.00
C LYS A 10 -3.50 -0.21 -13.26
N ASP A 11 -4.58 -0.98 -13.38
CA ASP A 11 -5.40 -1.04 -14.61
C ASP A 11 -6.14 0.27 -14.87
N LYS A 12 -6.54 0.98 -13.81
CA LYS A 12 -7.25 2.26 -13.90
C LYS A 12 -6.34 3.50 -13.81
N GLY A 13 -5.03 3.33 -13.62
CA GLY A 13 -4.09 4.43 -13.41
C GLY A 13 -4.37 5.25 -12.15
N LEU A 14 -4.92 4.63 -11.11
CA LEU A 14 -5.24 5.28 -9.84
C LEU A 14 -4.08 5.16 -8.85
N ARG A 15 -3.88 6.19 -8.03
CA ARG A 15 -2.81 6.22 -7.00
C ARG A 15 -3.32 6.14 -5.57
N ARG A 16 -4.63 6.17 -5.37
CA ARG A 16 -5.30 6.03 -4.07
C ARG A 16 -6.49 5.08 -4.19
N TYR A 17 -6.70 4.27 -3.16
CA TYR A 17 -7.78 3.33 -3.01
C TYR A 17 -8.61 3.71 -1.77
N PRO A 18 -9.92 3.92 -1.89
CA PRO A 18 -10.78 4.19 -0.74
C PRO A 18 -10.94 2.92 0.09
N ILE A 19 -10.85 3.07 1.41
CA ILE A 19 -11.17 2.03 2.38
C ILE A 19 -12.53 2.37 2.98
N VAL A 20 -13.44 1.40 2.97
CA VAL A 20 -14.77 1.53 3.59
C VAL A 20 -14.86 0.67 4.83
N ASP A 21 -15.68 1.08 5.80
CA ASP A 21 -15.97 0.30 7.00
C ASP A 21 -17.05 -0.76 6.75
N SER A 22 -17.46 -1.46 7.81
CA SER A 22 -18.50 -2.50 7.73
C SER A 22 -19.89 -1.99 7.37
N ASN A 23 -20.14 -0.68 7.48
CA ASN A 23 -21.39 -0.03 7.09
C ASN A 23 -21.33 0.52 5.65
N ASN A 24 -20.26 0.20 4.89
CA ASN A 24 -19.95 0.76 3.58
C ASN A 24 -19.72 2.29 3.59
N GLU A 25 -19.34 2.86 4.74
CA GLU A 25 -18.99 4.27 4.83
C GLU A 25 -17.49 4.47 4.59
N LEU A 26 -17.11 5.58 3.94
CA LEU A 26 -15.70 5.89 3.68
C LEU A 26 -14.96 6.07 5.00
N SER A 27 -14.03 5.16 5.29
CA SER A 27 -13.20 5.16 6.49
C SER A 27 -11.85 5.86 6.27
N GLY A 28 -11.33 5.82 5.03
CA GLY A 28 -10.08 6.48 4.69
C GLY A 28 -9.55 6.16 3.31
N PHE A 29 -8.26 6.41 3.11
CA PHE A 29 -7.55 6.11 1.86
C PHE A 29 -6.27 5.36 2.14
N PHE A 30 -5.93 4.49 1.20
CA PHE A 30 -4.63 3.86 1.07
C PHE A 30 -4.01 4.29 -0.26
N SER A 31 -2.72 4.61 -0.29
CA SER A 31 -2.04 5.09 -1.49
C SER A 31 -0.84 4.23 -1.89
N LEU A 32 -0.43 4.33 -3.16
CA LEU A 32 0.81 3.71 -3.61
C LEU A 32 2.04 4.27 -2.87
N ASP A 33 1.97 5.53 -2.42
CA ASP A 33 3.06 6.16 -1.68
C ASP A 33 3.21 5.49 -0.28
N ASP A 34 2.10 5.10 0.36
CA ASP A 34 2.12 4.34 1.61
C ASP A 34 2.78 2.97 1.42
N VAL A 35 2.49 2.29 0.30
CA VAL A 35 3.13 1.01 -0.06
C VAL A 35 4.62 1.18 -0.24
N LEU A 36 5.03 2.16 -1.02
CA LEU A 36 6.44 2.41 -1.31
C LEU A 36 7.21 2.75 -0.04
N TYR A 37 6.62 3.55 0.85
CA TYR A 37 7.21 3.88 2.14
C TYR A 37 7.42 2.62 3.00
N LEU A 38 6.39 1.79 3.16
CA LEU A 38 6.49 0.54 3.93
C LEU A 38 7.50 -0.43 3.33
N LEU A 39 7.49 -0.62 2.00
CA LEU A 39 8.48 -1.44 1.31
C LEU A 39 9.91 -0.93 1.54
N GLY A 40 10.11 0.39 1.52
CA GLY A 40 11.41 0.99 1.81
C GLY A 40 11.89 0.68 3.23
N LEU A 41 11.00 0.71 4.22
CA LEU A 41 11.33 0.33 5.60
C LEU A 41 11.72 -1.15 5.70
N GLU A 42 10.98 -2.04 5.05
CA GLU A 42 11.28 -3.47 5.04
C GLU A 42 12.60 -3.77 4.33
N MET A 43 12.86 -3.14 3.18
CA MET A 43 14.14 -3.25 2.48
C MET A 43 15.31 -2.76 3.35
N SER A 44 15.13 -1.64 4.06
CA SER A 44 16.10 -1.12 5.01
C SER A 44 16.35 -2.09 6.16
N ALA A 45 15.32 -2.78 6.66
CA ALA A 45 15.46 -3.79 7.69
C ALA A 45 16.26 -5.01 7.21
N VAL A 46 16.02 -5.46 5.98
CA VAL A 46 16.81 -6.54 5.36
C VAL A 46 18.27 -6.11 5.17
N ALA A 47 18.52 -4.88 4.72
CA ALA A 47 19.88 -4.37 4.52
C ALA A 47 20.71 -4.38 5.81
N ARG A 48 20.10 -4.06 6.97
CA ARG A 48 20.78 -4.08 8.27
C ARG A 48 21.28 -5.46 8.70
N ILE A 49 20.75 -6.55 8.15
CA ILE A 49 21.22 -7.92 8.47
C ILE A 49 22.59 -8.21 7.84
N ILE A 50 22.88 -7.58 6.70
CA ILE A 50 24.11 -7.80 5.92
C ILE A 50 25.15 -6.69 6.13
N GLU A 51 24.80 -5.64 6.87
CA GLU A 51 25.76 -4.61 7.29
C GLU A 51 26.75 -5.20 8.33
N PRO A 52 28.07 -4.98 8.16
CA PRO A 52 29.11 -5.53 9.05
C PRO A 52 29.05 -5.06 10.51
#